data_AF-A0A067RH13-F1
#
_entry.id   AF-A0A067RH13-F1
#
_cell.length_a   1.000
_cell.length_b   1.000
_cell.length_c   1.000
_cell.angle_alpha   90.00
_cell.angle_beta   90.00
_cell.angle_gamma   90.00
#
_symmetry.space_group_name_H-M   'P 1'
#
loop_
_entity.id
_entity.type
_entity.pdbx_description
1 polymer ?
#
loop_
_entity_poly.entity_id
_entity_poly.type
_entity_poly.pdbx_seq_one_letter_code
_entity_poly.pdbx_strand_id
1 'polypeptide(L)'
;RELFVNQTFVMTMVDGMVCSSLTEHSSQKCYVCGAVPRDMNNLNLSTVCPDPSSYRFGLSTLHAYIRFFECFRSQLSLLVDQPRQGGSGTSNDGNTARRFFENPEVSANITGINEDLIRRFSIILCTLSCGCSVNVEAFDKYAMETANLYVNLYPWYYMPASVHKILIHGGKI
;
A
#
# COMPACT_ATOMS: atom_id res chain seq x y z
N ARG A 1 10.62 -41.10 -24.51
CA ARG A 1 10.56 -39.63 -24.46
C ARG A 1 10.53 -39.24 -23.00
N GLU A 2 11.62 -38.67 -22.49
CA GLU A 2 11.67 -38.17 -21.11
C GLU A 2 11.10 -36.74 -21.07
N LEU A 3 10.25 -36.46 -20.09
CA LEU A 3 9.68 -35.15 -19.83
C LEU A 3 10.47 -34.50 -18.71
N PHE A 4 11.09 -33.36 -18.99
CA PHE A 4 11.75 -32.52 -17.99
C PHE A 4 10.82 -31.39 -17.60
N VAL A 5 10.51 -31.28 -16.30
CA VAL A 5 9.66 -30.23 -15.73
C VAL A 5 10.53 -29.34 -14.85
N ASN A 6 10.63 -28.06 -15.21
CA ASN A 6 11.28 -27.05 -14.38
C ASN A 6 10.22 -26.32 -13.54
N GLN A 7 10.46 -26.22 -12.23
CA GLN A 7 9.58 -25.53 -11.30
C GLN A 7 10.28 -24.27 -10.77
N THR A 8 9.59 -23.14 -10.81
CA THR A 8 10.04 -21.88 -10.23
C THR A 8 9.05 -21.45 -9.17
N PHE A 9 9.51 -21.29 -7.94
CA PHE A 9 8.69 -20.80 -6.83
C PHE A 9 9.00 -19.33 -6.58
N VAL A 10 7.96 -18.51 -6.41
CA VAL A 10 8.09 -17.09 -6.12
C VAL A 10 7.47 -16.82 -4.75
N MET A 11 8.21 -16.14 -3.88
CA MET A 11 7.86 -15.93 -2.48
C MET A 11 7.02 -14.65 -2.28
N THR A 12 5.84 -14.59 -2.90
CA THR A 12 4.95 -13.40 -2.85
C THR A 12 3.87 -13.46 -1.78
N MET A 13 3.57 -14.66 -1.28
CA MET A 13 2.53 -14.89 -0.26
C MET A 13 3.10 -14.72 1.15
N VAL A 14 3.65 -13.54 1.42
CA VAL A 14 4.35 -13.19 2.66
C VAL A 14 3.81 -11.86 3.18
N ASP A 15 3.60 -11.75 4.49
CA ASP A 15 3.19 -10.48 5.08
C ASP A 15 4.36 -9.49 5.19
N GLY A 16 4.03 -8.21 5.34
CA GLY A 16 5.04 -7.15 5.41
C GLY A 16 5.96 -7.22 6.63
N MET A 17 5.52 -7.81 7.75
CA MET A 17 6.37 -7.98 8.93
C MET A 17 7.41 -9.07 8.67
N VAL A 18 7.02 -10.18 8.06
CA VAL A 18 7.97 -11.23 7.66
C VAL A 18 8.95 -10.68 6.62
N CYS A 19 8.49 -9.88 5.64
CA CYS A 19 9.40 -9.20 4.71
C CYS A 19 10.40 -8.28 5.43
N SER A 20 9.94 -7.55 6.46
CA SER A 20 10.80 -6.69 7.27
C SER A 20 11.85 -7.51 8.04
N SER A 21 11.45 -8.63 8.63
CA SER A 21 12.38 -9.56 9.29
C SER A 21 13.41 -10.15 8.33
N LEU A 22 12.99 -10.54 7.12
CA LEU A 22 13.87 -11.11 6.09
C LEU A 22 14.83 -10.10 5.47
N THR A 23 14.54 -8.82 5.58
CA THR A 23 15.37 -7.70 5.08
C THR A 23 16.11 -6.99 6.22
N GLU A 24 16.04 -7.52 7.45
CA GLU A 24 16.66 -6.95 8.64
C GLU A 24 16.23 -5.49 8.89
N HIS A 25 14.97 -5.19 8.58
CA HIS A 25 14.34 -3.90 8.76
C HIS A 25 13.27 -3.94 9.85
N SER A 26 13.04 -2.79 10.49
CA SER A 26 11.90 -2.62 11.39
C SER A 26 10.59 -2.59 10.59
N SER A 27 9.50 -3.08 11.17
CA SER A 27 8.15 -3.05 10.57
C SER A 27 7.63 -1.64 10.27
N GLN A 28 8.24 -0.61 10.86
CA GLN A 28 7.92 0.80 10.61
C GLN A 28 8.68 1.40 9.42
N LYS A 29 9.76 0.74 8.96
CA LYS A 29 10.54 1.18 7.80
C LYS A 29 9.98 0.58 6.52
N CYS A 30 10.21 1.24 5.40
CA CYS A 30 10.02 0.60 4.11
C CYS A 30 11.11 -0.46 3.93
N TYR A 31 10.72 -1.72 3.80
CA TYR A 31 11.69 -2.81 3.64
C TYR A 31 12.35 -2.85 2.24
N VAL A 32 11.92 -1.99 1.31
CA VAL A 32 12.48 -1.88 -0.04
C VAL A 32 13.61 -0.85 -0.11
N CYS A 33 13.43 0.32 0.50
CA CYS A 33 14.40 1.42 0.43
C CYS A 33 14.98 1.84 1.79
N GLY A 34 14.55 1.21 2.88
CA GLY A 34 14.99 1.53 4.24
C GLY A 34 14.43 2.84 4.81
N ALA A 35 13.58 3.57 4.09
CA ALA A 35 13.03 4.84 4.53
C ALA A 35 12.30 4.69 5.87
N VAL A 36 12.64 5.55 6.83
CA VAL A 36 11.92 5.68 8.11
C VAL A 36 10.69 6.57 7.94
N PRO A 37 9.67 6.49 8.81
CA PRO A 37 8.42 7.25 8.64
C PRO A 37 8.61 8.74 8.34
N ARG A 38 9.54 9.41 9.03
CA ARG A 38 9.86 10.83 8.80
C ARG A 38 10.33 11.17 7.37
N ASP A 39 10.89 10.19 6.66
CA ASP A 39 11.45 10.34 5.32
C ASP A 39 10.48 9.86 4.23
N MET A 40 9.40 9.16 4.59
CA MET A 40 8.46 8.55 3.61
C MET A 40 7.66 9.56 2.78
N ASN A 41 7.51 10.80 3.28
CA ASN A 41 6.92 11.91 2.51
C ASN A 41 7.95 12.62 1.62
N ASN A 42 9.24 12.29 1.73
CA ASN A 42 10.28 12.86 0.90
C ASN A 42 10.47 12.02 -0.38
N LEU A 43 9.74 12.42 -1.42
CA LEU A 43 9.69 11.70 -2.70
C LEU A 43 11.07 11.62 -3.40
N ASN A 44 11.94 12.61 -3.16
CA ASN A 44 13.28 12.64 -3.75
C ASN A 44 14.24 11.67 -3.06
N LEU A 45 14.24 11.60 -1.72
CA LEU A 45 15.11 10.69 -0.97
C LEU A 45 14.73 9.22 -1.15
N SER A 46 13.43 8.96 -1.30
CA SER A 46 12.87 7.62 -1.31
C SER A 46 13.19 6.82 -2.57
N THR A 47 13.62 7.48 -3.65
CA THR A 47 13.98 6.83 -4.92
C THR A 47 15.45 6.42 -5.01
N VAL A 48 16.29 6.82 -4.04
CA VAL A 48 17.76 6.81 -4.17
C VAL A 48 18.41 5.47 -3.84
N CYS A 49 17.82 4.64 -2.97
CA CYS A 49 18.44 3.38 -2.55
C CYS A 49 17.46 2.20 -2.42
N PRO A 50 16.75 1.78 -3.49
CA PRO A 50 16.00 0.53 -3.44
C PRO A 50 16.92 -0.69 -3.45
N ASP A 51 16.62 -1.69 -2.63
CA ASP A 51 17.19 -3.05 -2.76
C ASP A 51 16.32 -3.87 -3.73
N PRO A 52 16.80 -4.17 -4.96
CA PRO A 52 16.03 -4.93 -5.94
C PRO A 52 15.74 -6.37 -5.48
N SER A 53 16.52 -6.91 -4.54
CA SER A 53 16.29 -8.26 -4.00
C SER A 53 14.95 -8.36 -3.25
N SER A 54 14.46 -7.23 -2.73
CA SER A 54 13.19 -7.13 -2.02
C SER A 54 11.95 -7.24 -2.93
N TYR A 55 12.09 -7.06 -4.25
CA TYR A 55 10.97 -7.13 -5.19
C TYR A 55 10.39 -8.55 -5.30
N ARG A 56 11.16 -9.58 -4.95
CA ARG A 56 10.70 -10.98 -4.91
C ARG A 56 9.50 -11.21 -3.97
N PHE A 57 9.28 -10.30 -3.01
CA PHE A 57 8.18 -10.36 -2.06
C PHE A 57 6.85 -9.83 -2.64
N GLY A 58 6.89 -9.17 -3.81
CA GLY A 58 5.70 -8.71 -4.52
C GLY A 58 4.88 -7.63 -3.79
N LEU A 59 3.67 -7.43 -4.30
CA LEU A 59 2.65 -6.54 -3.75
C LEU A 59 1.48 -7.37 -3.22
N SER A 60 1.15 -7.20 -1.94
CA SER A 60 -0.04 -7.83 -1.35
C SER A 60 -1.24 -6.92 -1.52
N THR A 61 -2.13 -7.25 -2.47
CA THR A 61 -3.36 -6.49 -2.73
C THR A 61 -4.25 -6.40 -1.49
N LEU A 62 -4.37 -7.47 -0.71
CA LEU A 62 -5.17 -7.46 0.52
C LEU A 62 -4.64 -6.42 1.53
N HIS A 63 -3.33 -6.44 1.80
CA HIS A 63 -2.73 -5.48 2.72
C HIS A 63 -2.70 -4.07 2.14
N ALA A 64 -2.69 -3.91 0.81
CA ALA A 64 -2.81 -2.61 0.17
C ALA A 64 -4.14 -1.93 0.57
N TYR A 65 -5.28 -2.61 0.38
CA TYR A 65 -6.59 -2.05 0.76
C TYR A 65 -6.64 -1.65 2.24
N ILE A 66 -6.19 -2.54 3.13
CA ILE A 66 -6.21 -2.30 4.58
C ILE A 66 -5.32 -1.10 4.96
N ARG A 67 -4.10 -1.02 4.43
CA ARG A 67 -3.12 0.03 4.80
C ARG A 67 -3.47 1.40 4.23
N PHE A 68 -4.06 1.44 3.04
CA PHE A 68 -4.61 2.68 2.48
C PHE A 68 -5.82 3.17 3.30
N PHE A 69 -6.68 2.27 3.75
CA PHE A 69 -7.80 2.60 4.62
C PHE A 69 -7.34 3.11 5.99
N GLU A 70 -6.30 2.50 6.58
CA GLU A 70 -5.72 2.93 7.85
C GLU A 70 -5.11 4.35 7.80
N CYS A 71 -4.73 4.88 6.63
CA CYS A 71 -4.30 6.27 6.50
C CYS A 71 -5.36 7.28 6.96
N PHE A 72 -6.62 6.86 6.89
CA PHE A 72 -7.77 7.71 7.17
C PHE A 72 -8.32 7.51 8.58
N ARG A 73 -7.63 6.70 9.39
CA ARG A 73 -8.00 6.35 10.77
C ARG A 73 -8.30 7.56 11.65
N SER A 74 -7.55 8.65 11.53
CA SER A 74 -7.77 9.84 12.37
C SER A 74 -9.02 10.65 11.97
N GLN A 75 -9.51 10.46 10.75
CA GLN A 75 -10.64 11.19 10.15
C GLN A 75 -11.92 10.34 10.10
N LEU A 76 -11.79 9.02 10.28
CA LEU A 76 -12.91 8.11 10.38
C LEU A 76 -13.55 8.25 11.78
N SER A 77 -14.62 9.05 11.89
CA SER A 77 -15.52 9.07 13.06
C SER A 77 -16.36 7.79 13.23
N LEU A 78 -15.93 6.69 12.60
CA LEU A 78 -16.57 5.38 12.65
C LEU A 78 -15.98 4.58 13.83
N LEU A 79 -16.74 3.62 14.37
CA LEU A 79 -16.25 2.63 15.35
C LEU A 79 -15.30 1.62 14.68
N VAL A 80 -14.20 2.14 14.16
CA VAL A 80 -13.08 1.45 13.52
C VAL A 80 -12.16 0.97 14.65
N ASP A 81 -11.49 -0.17 14.46
CA ASP A 81 -10.57 -0.75 15.44
C ASP A 81 -11.19 -1.40 16.70
N GLN A 82 -12.48 -1.78 16.66
CA GLN A 82 -13.05 -2.57 17.75
C GLN A 82 -12.42 -3.98 17.73
N PRO A 83 -11.78 -4.43 18.83
CA PRO A 83 -11.26 -5.78 18.91
C PRO A 83 -12.45 -6.75 18.77
N ARG A 84 -12.34 -7.70 17.85
CA ARG A 84 -13.35 -8.75 17.73
C ARG A 84 -13.38 -9.53 19.04
N GLN A 85 -14.58 -9.91 19.50
CA GLN A 85 -14.73 -10.79 20.65
C GLN A 85 -13.91 -12.07 20.39
N GLY A 86 -12.85 -12.29 21.18
CA GLY A 86 -11.86 -13.35 20.94
C GLY A 86 -10.40 -12.88 20.79
N GLY A 87 -10.12 -11.57 20.81
CA GLY A 87 -8.77 -11.03 21.00
C GLY A 87 -7.86 -11.00 19.77
N SER A 88 -8.33 -11.46 18.61
CA SER A 88 -7.57 -11.45 17.35
C SER A 88 -8.30 -10.65 16.27
N GLY A 89 -7.64 -9.61 15.78
CA GLY A 89 -8.10 -8.79 14.66
C GLY A 89 -8.99 -7.61 15.07
N THR A 90 -9.10 -6.66 14.14
CA THR A 90 -9.85 -5.42 14.31
C THR A 90 -10.97 -5.37 13.26
N SER A 91 -11.93 -4.43 13.39
CA SER A 91 -13.01 -4.24 12.39
C SER A 91 -12.52 -3.72 11.02
N ASN A 92 -11.21 -3.54 10.84
CA ASN A 92 -10.57 -2.93 9.67
C ASN A 92 -10.12 -4.01 8.67
N ASP A 93 -11.01 -4.97 8.41
CA ASP A 93 -10.70 -6.06 7.49
C ASP A 93 -10.80 -5.61 6.02
N GLY A 94 -10.35 -6.48 5.12
CA GLY A 94 -10.34 -6.20 3.69
C GLY A 94 -11.73 -5.89 3.11
N ASN A 95 -12.82 -6.36 3.73
CA ASN A 95 -14.17 -6.05 3.25
C ASN A 95 -14.54 -4.60 3.59
N THR A 96 -14.26 -4.16 4.82
CA THR A 96 -14.45 -2.76 5.22
C THR A 96 -13.64 -1.82 4.32
N ALA A 97 -12.37 -2.13 4.09
CA ALA A 97 -11.51 -1.32 3.24
C ALA A 97 -12.01 -1.25 1.79
N ARG A 98 -12.46 -2.37 1.19
CA ARG A 98 -13.00 -2.35 -0.18
C ARG A 98 -14.24 -1.48 -0.29
N ARG A 99 -15.17 -1.56 0.67
CA ARG A 99 -16.39 -0.73 0.67
C ARG A 99 -16.07 0.76 0.83
N PHE A 100 -15.03 1.11 1.59
CA PHE A 100 -14.58 2.50 1.71
C PHE A 100 -14.13 3.07 0.36
N PHE A 101 -13.41 2.30 -0.45
CA PHE A 101 -12.91 2.77 -1.75
C PHE A 101 -13.92 2.61 -2.90
N GLU A 102 -15.06 1.96 -2.67
CA GLU A 102 -16.11 1.73 -3.66
C GLU A 102 -16.82 3.04 -4.06
N ASN A 103 -17.07 3.93 -3.08
CA ASN A 103 -17.68 5.24 -3.32
C ASN A 103 -16.84 6.36 -2.69
N PRO A 104 -15.87 6.93 -3.43
CA PRO A 104 -15.02 8.00 -2.94
C PRO A 104 -15.76 9.25 -2.46
N GLU A 105 -16.87 9.62 -3.11
CA GLU A 105 -17.68 10.79 -2.74
C GLU A 105 -18.29 10.62 -1.35
N VAL A 106 -18.93 9.49 -1.10
CA VAL A 106 -19.51 9.18 0.23
C VAL A 106 -18.43 9.13 1.29
N SER A 107 -17.30 8.47 1.00
CA SER A 107 -16.17 8.38 1.93
C SER A 107 -15.55 9.75 2.22
N ALA A 108 -15.42 10.61 1.23
CA ALA A 108 -14.96 11.99 1.38
C ALA A 108 -15.91 12.81 2.25
N ASN A 109 -17.22 12.71 1.99
CA ASN A 109 -18.24 13.41 2.77
C ASN A 109 -18.27 12.99 4.24
N ILE A 110 -18.08 11.69 4.53
CA ILE A 110 -18.07 11.18 5.91
C ILE A 110 -16.80 11.58 6.65
N THR A 111 -15.64 11.52 5.98
CA THR A 111 -14.33 11.70 6.64
C THR A 111 -13.74 13.10 6.52
N GLY A 112 -14.26 13.94 5.63
CA GLY A 112 -13.66 15.24 5.31
C GLY A 112 -12.33 15.13 4.53
N ILE A 113 -11.97 13.95 4.03
CA ILE A 113 -10.78 13.75 3.21
C ILE A 113 -11.07 14.16 1.76
N ASN A 114 -10.05 14.61 1.05
CA ASN A 114 -10.16 14.99 -0.35
C ASN A 114 -10.63 13.80 -1.22
N GLU A 115 -11.74 13.99 -1.92
CA GLU A 115 -12.34 12.98 -2.79
C GLU A 115 -11.39 12.50 -3.89
N ASP A 116 -10.65 13.42 -4.53
CA ASP A 116 -9.71 13.06 -5.61
C ASP A 116 -8.62 12.12 -5.12
N LEU A 117 -8.11 12.34 -3.91
CA LEU A 117 -7.14 11.44 -3.28
C LEU A 117 -7.73 10.05 -3.04
N ILE A 118 -8.95 9.96 -2.48
CA ILE A 118 -9.63 8.67 -2.25
C ILE A 118 -9.87 7.94 -3.57
N ARG A 119 -10.29 8.67 -4.61
CA ARG A 119 -10.52 8.14 -5.95
C ARG A 119 -9.24 7.62 -6.58
N ARG A 120 -8.13 8.37 -6.48
CA ARG A 120 -6.81 7.94 -6.96
C ARG A 120 -6.36 6.66 -6.28
N PHE A 121 -6.54 6.57 -4.97
CA PHE A 121 -6.26 5.35 -4.21
C PHE A 121 -7.13 4.18 -4.65
N SER A 122 -8.42 4.39 -4.87
CA SER A 122 -9.32 3.37 -5.40
C SER A 122 -8.87 2.83 -6.77
N ILE A 123 -8.45 3.72 -7.67
CA ILE A 123 -7.93 3.35 -9.00
C ILE A 123 -6.65 2.50 -8.86
N ILE A 124 -5.67 2.95 -8.07
CA ILE A 124 -4.42 2.21 -7.83
C ILE A 124 -4.70 0.81 -7.28
N LEU A 125 -5.57 0.70 -6.28
CA LEU A 125 -5.94 -0.56 -5.66
C LEU A 125 -6.67 -1.49 -6.64
N CYS A 126 -7.57 -0.94 -7.46
CA CYS A 126 -8.25 -1.67 -8.53
C CYS A 126 -7.24 -2.21 -9.55
N THR A 127 -6.29 -1.38 -9.98
CA THR A 127 -5.22 -1.76 -10.92
C THR A 127 -4.35 -2.89 -10.35
N LEU A 128 -3.99 -2.85 -9.06
CA LEU A 128 -3.26 -3.94 -8.41
C LEU A 128 -4.07 -5.23 -8.25
N SER A 129 -5.39 -5.15 -8.34
CA SER A 129 -6.32 -6.27 -8.14
C SER A 129 -6.91 -6.85 -9.43
N CYS A 130 -6.65 -6.21 -10.58
CA CYS A 130 -7.37 -6.51 -11.81
C CYS A 130 -7.00 -7.86 -12.44
N GLY A 131 -5.84 -8.42 -12.09
CA GLY A 131 -5.33 -9.66 -12.69
C GLY A 131 -4.93 -9.54 -14.17
N CYS A 132 -4.93 -8.33 -14.73
CA CYS A 132 -4.56 -8.04 -16.11
C CYS A 132 -3.15 -7.42 -16.18
N SER A 133 -2.57 -7.41 -17.38
CA SER A 133 -1.33 -6.67 -17.64
C SER A 133 -1.56 -5.16 -17.47
N VAL A 134 -0.72 -4.51 -16.68
CA VAL A 134 -0.77 -3.07 -16.39
C VAL A 134 0.32 -2.35 -17.19
N ASN A 135 -0.01 -1.18 -17.75
CA ASN A 135 1.01 -0.29 -18.31
C ASN A 135 1.81 0.33 -17.16
N VAL A 136 3.05 -0.13 -16.98
CA VAL A 136 3.93 0.26 -15.87
C VAL A 136 4.23 1.76 -15.88
N GLU A 137 4.52 2.34 -17.05
CA GLU A 137 4.84 3.77 -17.14
C GLU A 137 3.66 4.66 -16.75
N ALA A 138 2.45 4.30 -17.20
CA ALA A 138 1.24 5.00 -16.82
C ALA A 138 0.91 4.81 -15.33
N PHE A 139 1.12 3.61 -14.79
CA PHE A 139 0.93 3.33 -13.36
C PHE A 139 1.90 4.14 -12.50
N ASP A 140 3.20 4.12 -12.80
CA ASP A 140 4.21 4.84 -12.05
C ASP A 140 3.98 6.35 -12.08
N LYS A 141 3.61 6.89 -13.25
CA LYS A 141 3.23 8.30 -13.36
C LYS A 141 2.03 8.62 -12.46
N TYR A 142 0.98 7.82 -12.53
CA TYR A 142 -0.24 8.03 -11.74
C TYR A 142 0.01 7.89 -10.23
N ALA A 143 0.84 6.93 -9.84
CA ALA A 143 1.26 6.69 -8.47
C ALA A 143 2.09 7.86 -7.92
N MET A 144 3.05 8.37 -8.70
CA MET A 144 3.87 9.53 -8.31
C MET A 144 3.05 10.82 -8.23
N GLU A 145 2.13 11.08 -9.16
CA GLU A 145 1.20 12.21 -9.06
C GLU A 145 0.34 12.12 -7.80
N THR A 146 -0.11 10.91 -7.45
CA THR A 146 -0.90 10.66 -6.25
C THR A 146 -0.07 10.85 -4.97
N ALA A 147 1.19 10.44 -4.98
CA ALA A 147 2.14 10.69 -3.88
C ALA A 147 2.35 12.19 -3.65
N ASN A 148 2.53 12.97 -4.73
CA ASN A 148 2.64 14.42 -4.66
C ASN A 148 1.37 15.05 -4.09
N LEU A 149 0.19 14.63 -4.57
CA LEU A 149 -1.09 15.12 -4.05
C LEU A 149 -1.23 14.85 -2.54
N TYR A 150 -0.88 13.64 -2.11
CA TYR A 150 -0.93 13.26 -0.70
C TYR A 150 -0.03 14.15 0.17
N VAL A 151 1.24 14.33 -0.22
CA VAL A 151 2.19 15.14 0.55
C VAL A 151 1.75 16.61 0.61
N ASN A 152 1.16 17.12 -0.48
CA ASN A 152 0.66 18.50 -0.53
C ASN A 152 -0.57 18.71 0.36
N LEU A 153 -1.51 17.76 0.39
CA LEU A 153 -2.74 17.86 1.18
C LEU A 153 -2.53 17.52 2.67
N TYR A 154 -1.67 16.54 2.96
CA TYR A 154 -1.49 15.95 4.29
C TYR A 154 -0.01 15.87 4.70
N PRO A 155 0.77 16.96 4.64
CA PRO A 155 2.22 16.93 4.93
C PRO A 155 2.53 16.50 6.37
N TRP A 156 1.59 16.71 7.29
CA TRP A 156 1.70 16.39 8.71
C TRP A 156 1.54 14.88 9.02
N TYR A 157 1.05 14.09 8.07
CA TYR A 157 0.86 12.66 8.24
C TYR A 157 1.84 11.90 7.32
N TYR A 158 2.71 11.11 7.92
CA TYR A 158 3.68 10.32 7.16
C TYR A 158 3.00 9.12 6.51
N MET A 159 3.28 8.89 5.22
CA MET A 159 2.77 7.71 4.52
C MET A 159 3.15 6.44 5.27
N PRO A 160 2.22 5.48 5.47
CA PRO A 160 2.58 4.16 5.97
C PRO A 160 3.50 3.42 4.99
N ALA A 161 4.37 2.55 5.52
CA ALA A 161 5.36 1.81 4.72
C ALA A 161 4.78 1.09 3.49
N SER A 162 3.57 0.52 3.60
CA SER A 162 2.91 -0.17 2.48
C SER A 162 2.38 0.80 1.42
N VAL A 163 1.85 1.95 1.82
CA VAL A 163 1.39 3.01 0.91
C VAL A 163 2.59 3.58 0.18
N HIS A 164 3.64 3.90 0.93
CA HIS A 164 4.93 4.33 0.39
C HIS A 164 5.47 3.34 -0.64
N LYS A 165 5.53 2.04 -0.31
CA LYS A 165 6.00 1.00 -1.23
C LYS A 165 5.21 1.01 -2.54
N ILE A 166 3.88 1.10 -2.47
CA ILE A 166 3.03 1.07 -3.66
C ILE A 166 3.20 2.34 -4.50
N LEU A 167 3.22 3.51 -3.86
CA LEU A 167 3.28 4.77 -4.59
C LEU A 167 4.66 5.08 -5.18
N ILE A 168 5.75 4.65 -4.53
CA ILE A 168 7.13 5.00 -4.90
C ILE A 168 7.87 3.86 -5.59
N HIS A 169 7.52 2.60 -5.28
CA HIS A 169 8.21 1.42 -5.80
C HIS A 169 7.30 0.50 -6.62
N GLY A 170 6.00 0.78 -6.71
CA GLY A 170 5.00 -0.13 -7.24
C GLY A 170 5.27 -0.61 -8.67
N GLY A 171 5.63 0.26 -9.61
CA GLY A 171 5.91 -0.18 -10.99
C GLY A 171 7.25 -0.88 -11.18
N LYS A 172 8.12 -0.91 -10.16
CA LYS A 172 9.37 -1.69 -10.19
C LYS A 172 9.19 -3.13 -9.69
N ILE A 173 8.07 -3.43 -9.01
CA ILE A 173 7.75 -4.72 -8.39
C ILE A 173 6.81 -5.49 -9.32
#